data_AF-A0A199VK38-F1
#
_entry.id   AF-A0A199VK38-F1
#
_cell.length_a   1.000
_cell.length_b   1.000
_cell.length_c   1.000
_cell.angle_alpha   90.00
_cell.angle_beta   90.00
_cell.angle_gamma   90.00
#
_symmetry.space_group_name_H-M   'P 1'
#
loop_
_entity.id
_entity.type
_entity.pdbx_description
1 polymer ?
#
loop_
_entity_poly.entity_id
_entity_poly.type
_entity_poly.pdbx_seq_one_letter_code
_entity_poly.pdbx_strand_id
1 'polypeptide(L)'
;MWKLEIGKGGPWLKSKFNHLGREIWVYDEQLGSSEEREAVENARKEFWRNRFSQKHSSDKLARMQLAQENNPCGIKPEKITAKNDEEITETYDGHWPGDFPGPLFLTPILVIALYVTGSLNTALPLEHQKELRRYLCNHQNKDGGWGLHTEGTSIMFSSALCYTTLRLLDEKAEGSGHGAMEKARKWILDHGGVLGVFEWSGVNPIPPDLILLPSSLPIYLGRLWCHFRLIYTPMSYLYGKRFVGSITKTVLELRDELHSQPYQSID
;
A
#
# COMPACT_ATOMS: atom_id res chain seq x y z
N MET A 1 -8.86 -18.46 -0.68
CA MET A 1 -7.69 -18.31 -1.58
C MET A 1 -7.93 -17.09 -2.46
N TRP A 2 -6.88 -16.34 -2.78
CA TRP A 2 -6.98 -15.25 -3.75
C TRP A 2 -7.07 -15.80 -5.16
N LYS A 3 -7.89 -15.17 -6.00
CA LYS A 3 -8.09 -15.51 -7.40
C LYS A 3 -7.90 -14.27 -8.27
N LEU A 4 -7.19 -14.43 -9.36
CA LEU A 4 -7.14 -13.43 -10.42
C LEU A 4 -8.39 -13.61 -11.30
N GLU A 5 -9.24 -12.59 -11.36
CA GLU A 5 -10.41 -12.59 -12.25
C GLU A 5 -10.27 -11.52 -13.32
N ILE A 6 -10.72 -11.86 -14.53
CA ILE A 6 -10.88 -10.87 -15.59
C ILE A 6 -12.06 -9.97 -15.23
N GLY A 7 -11.78 -8.67 -15.13
CA GLY A 7 -12.69 -7.63 -14.72
C GLY A 7 -13.93 -7.60 -15.59
N LYS A 8 -15.10 -7.69 -14.95
CA LYS A 8 -16.39 -7.51 -15.61
C LYS A 8 -16.75 -6.02 -15.66
N GLY A 9 -17.51 -5.61 -16.66
CA GLY A 9 -18.02 -4.25 -16.77
C GLY A 9 -18.98 -3.87 -15.63
N GLY A 10 -19.37 -2.60 -15.61
CA GLY A 10 -20.34 -2.08 -14.64
C GLY A 10 -21.00 -0.80 -15.16
N PRO A 11 -22.04 -0.29 -14.49
CA PRO A 11 -22.81 0.87 -14.98
C PRO A 11 -21.94 2.11 -15.25
N TRP A 12 -20.85 2.25 -14.50
CA TRP A 12 -19.90 3.37 -14.55
C TRP A 12 -18.54 3.01 -15.14
N LEU A 13 -18.38 1.77 -15.63
CA LEU A 13 -17.15 1.24 -16.17
C LEU A 13 -17.38 0.98 -17.66
N LYS A 14 -16.73 1.77 -18.52
CA LYS A 14 -16.71 1.59 -19.97
C LYS A 14 -15.27 1.44 -20.43
N SER A 15 -15.01 0.48 -21.30
CA SER A 15 -13.72 0.33 -21.96
C SER A 15 -13.93 -0.02 -23.43
N LYS A 16 -12.92 0.25 -24.26
CA LYS A 16 -12.98 0.04 -25.71
C LYS A 16 -13.22 -1.44 -26.09
N PHE A 17 -12.88 -2.37 -25.20
CA PHE A 17 -12.91 -3.81 -25.44
C PHE A 17 -13.69 -4.57 -24.36
N ASN A 18 -14.78 -3.99 -23.83
CA ASN A 18 -15.68 -4.67 -22.88
C ASN A 18 -14.99 -5.28 -21.63
N HIS A 19 -13.90 -4.66 -21.18
CA HIS A 19 -13.10 -4.99 -19.99
C HIS A 19 -12.29 -6.28 -20.10
N LEU A 20 -12.23 -6.88 -21.29
CA LEU A 20 -11.30 -7.95 -21.59
C LEU A 20 -9.88 -7.48 -21.30
N GLY A 21 -9.08 -8.28 -20.58
CA GLY A 21 -7.70 -7.94 -20.20
C GLY A 21 -7.55 -7.24 -18.86
N ARG A 22 -8.61 -6.63 -18.29
CA ARG A 22 -8.54 -6.06 -16.93
C ARG A 22 -8.42 -7.20 -15.93
N GLU A 23 -7.50 -7.13 -14.98
CA GLU A 23 -7.34 -8.14 -13.94
C GLU A 23 -7.66 -7.57 -12.55
N ILE A 24 -8.37 -8.34 -11.72
CA ILE A 24 -8.73 -7.98 -10.35
C ILE A 24 -8.52 -9.17 -9.44
N TRP A 25 -7.88 -8.94 -8.29
CA TRP A 25 -7.76 -9.95 -7.24
C TRP A 25 -9.04 -10.01 -6.40
N VAL A 26 -9.66 -11.19 -6.34
CA VAL A 26 -10.85 -11.47 -5.52
C VAL A 26 -10.52 -12.59 -4.54
N TYR A 27 -10.94 -12.45 -3.29
CA TYR A 27 -10.77 -13.49 -2.30
C TYR A 27 -12.02 -14.39 -2.23
N ASP A 28 -11.80 -15.70 -2.27
CA ASP A 28 -12.86 -16.71 -2.14
C ASP A 28 -12.43 -17.81 -1.14
N GLU A 29 -13.18 -17.98 -0.06
CA GLU A 29 -12.90 -18.96 1.00
C GLU A 29 -13.04 -20.43 0.55
N GLN A 30 -13.84 -20.69 -0.47
CA GLN A 30 -14.16 -22.04 -0.96
C GLN A 30 -13.31 -22.43 -2.17
N LEU A 31 -12.60 -21.47 -2.77
CA LEU A 31 -11.78 -21.71 -3.95
C LEU A 31 -10.53 -22.56 -3.68
N GLY A 32 -10.22 -23.43 -4.63
CA GLY A 32 -8.97 -24.19 -4.74
C GLY A 32 -8.99 -25.51 -3.97
N SER A 33 -8.37 -26.53 -4.55
CA SER A 33 -8.14 -27.83 -3.90
C SER A 33 -7.23 -27.67 -2.68
N SER A 34 -7.18 -28.71 -1.82
CA SER A 34 -6.26 -28.71 -0.68
C SER A 34 -4.79 -28.53 -1.12
N GLU A 35 -4.42 -29.15 -2.25
CA GLU A 35 -3.07 -29.09 -2.81
C GLU A 35 -2.75 -27.68 -3.33
N GLU A 36 -3.70 -27.01 -3.99
CA GLU A 36 -3.51 -25.65 -4.50
C GLU A 36 -3.35 -24.63 -3.37
N ARG A 37 -4.16 -24.77 -2.32
CA ARG A 37 -4.04 -23.93 -1.13
C ARG A 37 -2.70 -24.15 -0.44
N GLU A 38 -2.27 -25.40 -0.34
CA GLU A 38 -0.95 -25.74 0.22
C GLU A 38 0.19 -25.15 -0.63
N ALA A 39 0.09 -25.20 -1.97
CA ALA A 39 1.06 -24.59 -2.86
C ALA A 39 1.17 -23.07 -2.65
N VAL A 40 0.03 -22.38 -2.48
CA VAL A 40 0.00 -20.94 -2.16
C VAL A 40 0.67 -20.65 -0.81
N GLU A 41 0.37 -21.43 0.22
CA GLU A 41 1.01 -21.29 1.54
C GLU A 41 2.52 -21.58 1.49
N ASN A 42 2.94 -22.56 0.70
CA ASN A 42 4.35 -22.85 0.49
C ASN A 42 5.06 -21.71 -0.23
N ALA A 43 4.45 -21.11 -1.26
CA ALA A 43 4.99 -19.92 -1.92
C ALA A 43 5.13 -18.73 -0.94
N ARG A 44 4.16 -18.52 -0.05
CA ARG A 44 4.21 -17.51 1.01
C ARG A 44 5.38 -17.74 1.98
N LYS A 45 5.53 -18.98 2.47
CA LYS A 45 6.63 -19.36 3.38
C LYS A 45 8.01 -19.21 2.72
N GLU A 46 8.12 -19.59 1.46
CA GLU A 46 9.35 -19.45 0.68
C GLU A 46 9.74 -17.99 0.50
N PHE A 47 8.78 -17.14 0.11
CA PHE A 47 9.02 -15.70 0.03
C PHE A 47 9.45 -15.12 1.38
N TRP A 48 8.78 -15.49 2.48
CA TRP A 48 9.17 -15.05 3.82
C TRP A 48 10.62 -15.41 4.18
N ARG A 49 11.06 -16.63 3.86
CA ARG A 49 12.45 -17.08 4.12
C ARG A 49 13.47 -16.28 3.30
N ASN A 50 13.13 -15.96 2.05
CA ASN A 50 14.02 -15.31 1.10
C ASN A 50 13.86 -13.77 1.03
N ARG A 51 12.93 -13.19 1.79
CA ARG A 51 12.55 -11.76 1.70
C ARG A 51 13.71 -10.76 1.86
N PHE A 52 14.82 -11.18 2.46
CA PHE A 52 16.00 -10.34 2.63
C PHE A 52 16.99 -10.38 1.46
N SER A 53 16.96 -11.45 0.66
CA SER A 53 17.76 -11.59 -0.56
C SER A 53 16.96 -11.29 -1.82
N GLN A 54 15.65 -11.55 -1.81
CA GLN A 54 14.73 -11.30 -2.90
C GLN A 54 13.57 -10.42 -2.40
N LYS A 55 13.58 -9.15 -2.81
CA LYS A 55 12.59 -8.15 -2.38
C LYS A 55 11.31 -8.17 -3.21
N HIS A 56 11.36 -8.66 -4.45
CA HIS A 56 10.22 -8.70 -5.35
C HIS A 56 9.44 -10.02 -5.24
N SER A 57 8.12 -9.97 -5.41
CA SER A 57 7.23 -11.14 -5.36
C SER A 57 7.35 -12.06 -6.60
N SER A 58 7.93 -11.53 -7.69
CA SER A 58 7.97 -12.17 -9.02
C SER A 58 6.61 -12.59 -9.57
N ASP A 59 5.53 -11.97 -9.10
CA ASP A 59 4.14 -12.30 -9.44
C ASP A 59 3.82 -13.80 -9.28
N LYS A 60 4.48 -14.47 -8.33
CA LYS A 60 4.45 -15.94 -8.22
C LYS A 60 3.02 -16.49 -8.10
N LEU A 61 2.17 -15.82 -7.33
CA LEU A 61 0.76 -16.22 -7.18
C LEU A 61 -0.05 -16.04 -8.46
N ALA A 62 0.16 -14.94 -9.21
CA ALA A 62 -0.49 -14.74 -10.50
C ALA A 62 -0.06 -15.81 -11.50
N ARG A 63 1.26 -16.06 -11.59
CA ARG A 63 1.84 -17.07 -12.49
C ARG A 63 1.36 -18.48 -12.19
N MET A 64 1.17 -18.82 -10.92
CA MET A 64 0.60 -20.12 -10.53
C MET A 64 -0.80 -20.32 -11.09
N GLN A 65 -1.65 -19.28 -11.08
CA GLN A 65 -3.02 -19.36 -11.58
C GLN A 65 -3.09 -19.31 -13.10
N LEU A 66 -2.33 -18.40 -13.72
CA LEU A 66 -2.24 -18.30 -15.18
C LEU A 66 -1.62 -19.55 -15.82
N ALA A 67 -0.70 -20.24 -15.14
CA ALA A 67 -0.13 -21.50 -15.63
C ALA A 67 -1.13 -22.67 -15.58
N GLN A 68 -2.07 -22.66 -14.61
CA GLN A 68 -3.14 -23.65 -14.53
C GLN A 68 -4.21 -23.40 -15.62
N GLU A 69 -4.51 -22.14 -15.91
CA GLU A 69 -5.39 -21.76 -17.02
C GLU A 69 -4.74 -22.07 -18.38
N ASN A 70 -3.42 -21.86 -18.51
CA ASN A 70 -2.62 -22.22 -19.68
C ASN A 70 -2.06 -23.65 -19.59
N ASN A 71 -2.94 -24.65 -19.48
CA ASN A 71 -2.56 -26.03 -19.72
C ASN A 71 -1.98 -26.14 -21.16
N PRO A 72 -0.82 -26.79 -21.40
CA PRO A 72 -0.24 -26.98 -22.75
C PRO A 72 -1.14 -27.74 -23.72
N CYS A 73 -2.28 -28.25 -23.24
CA CYS A 73 -3.41 -28.71 -24.03
C CYS A 73 -4.67 -27.92 -23.65
N GLY A 74 -4.99 -26.86 -24.41
CA GLY A 74 -6.40 -26.60 -24.73
C GLY A 74 -6.95 -25.19 -24.59
N ILE A 75 -6.31 -24.24 -23.91
CA ILE A 75 -6.74 -22.84 -23.99
C ILE A 75 -5.83 -22.11 -24.96
N LYS A 76 -6.15 -22.25 -26.25
CA LYS A 76 -5.68 -21.26 -27.22
C LYS A 76 -6.42 -19.97 -26.86
N PRO A 77 -5.72 -18.85 -26.58
CA PRO A 77 -6.36 -17.55 -26.64
C PRO A 77 -7.13 -17.49 -27.95
N GLU A 78 -8.45 -17.23 -27.89
CA GLU A 78 -9.30 -17.26 -29.08
C GLU A 78 -8.68 -16.30 -30.10
N LYS A 79 -8.21 -16.86 -31.22
CA LYS A 79 -7.48 -16.12 -32.24
C LYS A 79 -8.45 -15.17 -32.92
N ILE A 80 -8.52 -13.94 -32.44
CA ILE A 80 -9.11 -12.86 -33.20
C ILE A 80 -8.01 -12.41 -34.16
N THR A 81 -8.07 -12.88 -35.39
CA THR A 81 -7.24 -12.35 -36.48
C THR A 81 -7.58 -10.87 -36.65
N ALA A 82 -6.72 -9.99 -36.12
CA ALA A 82 -6.59 -8.66 -36.69
C ALA A 82 -6.20 -8.84 -38.16
N LYS A 83 -6.77 -8.05 -39.05
CA LYS A 83 -6.66 -8.18 -40.51
C LYS A 83 -5.23 -8.07 -41.09
N ASN A 84 -4.20 -7.91 -40.26
CA ASN A 84 -2.81 -7.77 -40.70
C ASN A 84 -1.92 -8.68 -39.85
N ASP A 85 -1.14 -9.52 -40.52
CA ASP A 85 -0.31 -10.61 -40.00
C ASP A 85 0.84 -10.16 -39.06
N GLU A 86 0.51 -9.73 -37.84
CA GLU A 86 1.51 -9.60 -36.76
C GLU A 86 1.09 -10.41 -35.52
N GLU A 87 1.95 -11.33 -35.11
CA GLU A 87 1.82 -12.16 -33.92
C GLU A 87 2.10 -11.30 -32.68
N ILE A 88 1.06 -10.71 -32.09
CA ILE A 88 1.18 -9.94 -30.86
C ILE A 88 0.55 -10.75 -29.73
N THR A 89 1.34 -11.04 -28.70
CA THR A 89 0.86 -11.54 -27.40
C THR A 89 0.20 -10.38 -26.68
N GLU A 90 -0.88 -9.82 -27.23
CA GLU A 90 -1.60 -8.69 -26.66
C GLU A 90 -2.64 -9.21 -25.68
N THR A 91 -2.57 -8.76 -24.42
CA THR A 91 -3.72 -8.78 -23.52
C THR A 91 -4.89 -8.07 -24.19
N TYR A 92 -6.10 -8.60 -24.00
CA TYR A 92 -7.25 -8.45 -24.91
C TYR A 92 -7.87 -7.04 -25.08
N ASP A 93 -7.28 -6.00 -24.49
CA ASP A 93 -7.59 -4.58 -24.70
C ASP A 93 -6.34 -3.69 -24.91
N GLY A 94 -5.16 -4.30 -25.06
CA GLY A 94 -3.87 -3.68 -25.39
C GLY A 94 -3.04 -3.20 -24.20
N HIS A 95 -3.40 -3.48 -22.95
CA HIS A 95 -2.62 -3.06 -21.76
C HIS A 95 -1.91 -4.22 -21.05
N TRP A 96 -0.66 -4.04 -20.66
CA TRP A 96 0.05 -5.05 -19.87
C TRP A 96 -0.19 -4.84 -18.37
N PRO A 97 -0.92 -5.73 -17.68
CA PRO A 97 -1.00 -5.70 -16.23
C PRO A 97 0.36 -6.12 -15.66
N GLY A 98 0.76 -5.47 -14.57
CA GLY A 98 2.01 -5.77 -13.89
C GLY A 98 2.05 -5.12 -12.51
N ASP A 99 2.76 -5.77 -11.59
CA ASP A 99 3.06 -5.15 -10.31
C ASP A 99 3.88 -3.87 -10.56
N PHE A 100 3.41 -2.76 -9.98
CA PHE A 100 4.10 -1.47 -10.01
C PHE A 100 4.49 -1.09 -8.57
N PRO A 101 5.43 -1.83 -7.97
CA PRO A 101 5.87 -1.55 -6.63
C PRO A 101 6.68 -0.26 -6.63
N GLY A 102 6.74 0.40 -5.48
CA GLY A 102 7.64 1.52 -5.33
C GLY A 102 7.63 2.05 -3.92
N PRO A 103 6.90 3.13 -3.62
CA PRO A 103 7.05 3.79 -2.34
C PRO A 103 6.27 3.09 -1.22
N LEU A 104 6.97 2.76 -0.13
CA LEU A 104 6.40 2.08 1.04
C LEU A 104 5.55 3.01 1.93
N PHE A 105 5.38 4.28 1.55
CA PHE A 105 4.54 5.23 2.27
C PHE A 105 3.13 5.40 1.67
N LEU A 106 2.88 4.94 0.44
CA LEU A 106 1.56 5.12 -0.20
C LEU A 106 0.47 4.28 0.49
N THR A 107 0.76 3.00 0.72
CA THR A 107 -0.14 2.09 1.43
C THR A 107 -0.46 2.59 2.84
N PRO A 108 0.54 2.99 3.67
CA PRO A 108 0.27 3.64 4.93
C PRO A 108 -0.64 4.86 4.86
N ILE A 109 -0.38 5.80 3.95
CA ILE A 109 -1.18 7.02 3.80
C ILE A 109 -2.64 6.68 3.44
N LEU A 110 -2.85 5.70 2.55
CA LEU A 110 -4.19 5.23 2.21
C LEU A 110 -4.92 4.65 3.43
N VAL A 111 -4.28 3.78 4.19
CA VAL A 111 -4.89 3.16 5.38
C VAL A 111 -5.22 4.21 6.43
N ILE A 112 -4.32 5.17 6.69
CA ILE A 112 -4.56 6.29 7.62
C ILE A 112 -5.76 7.13 7.15
N ALA A 113 -5.83 7.48 5.87
CA ALA A 113 -6.94 8.25 5.32
C ALA A 113 -8.28 7.50 5.45
N LEU A 114 -8.30 6.20 5.15
CA LEU A 114 -9.49 5.36 5.29
C LEU A 114 -9.91 5.17 6.75
N TYR A 115 -8.94 5.08 7.67
CA TYR A 115 -9.20 5.01 9.11
C TYR A 115 -9.84 6.30 9.61
N VAL A 116 -9.24 7.45 9.29
CA VAL A 116 -9.72 8.77 9.69
C VAL A 116 -11.11 9.09 9.12
N THR A 117 -11.40 8.63 7.90
CA THR A 117 -12.73 8.80 7.27
C THR A 117 -13.75 7.76 7.70
N GLY A 118 -13.40 6.79 8.56
CA GLY A 118 -14.30 5.71 8.98
C GLY A 118 -14.65 4.71 7.89
N SER A 119 -13.95 4.73 6.74
CA SER A 119 -14.22 3.90 5.57
C SER A 119 -13.33 2.66 5.46
N LEU A 120 -12.46 2.42 6.45
CA LEU A 120 -11.46 1.34 6.41
C LEU A 120 -12.07 -0.03 6.12
N ASN A 121 -13.07 -0.45 6.90
CA ASN A 121 -13.68 -1.78 6.75
C ASN A 121 -14.54 -1.92 5.49
N THR A 122 -15.03 -0.79 4.95
CA THR A 122 -15.82 -0.77 3.71
C THR A 122 -14.91 -0.87 2.48
N ALA A 123 -13.81 -0.12 2.47
CA ALA A 123 -12.88 -0.08 1.34
C ALA A 123 -11.89 -1.26 1.34
N LEU A 124 -11.48 -1.72 2.52
CA LEU A 124 -10.52 -2.81 2.71
C LEU A 124 -11.16 -3.91 3.58
N PRO A 125 -11.79 -4.93 2.97
CA PRO A 125 -12.28 -6.10 3.68
C PRO A 125 -11.17 -6.80 4.46
N LEU A 126 -11.53 -7.62 5.45
CA LEU A 126 -10.61 -8.30 6.36
C LEU A 126 -9.43 -9.00 5.66
N GLU A 127 -9.70 -9.65 4.53
CA GLU A 127 -8.68 -10.39 3.77
C GLU A 127 -7.67 -9.45 3.10
N HIS A 128 -8.12 -8.30 2.58
CA HIS A 128 -7.22 -7.27 2.08
C HIS A 128 -6.35 -6.72 3.22
N GLN A 129 -6.92 -6.48 4.39
CA GLN A 129 -6.16 -6.03 5.57
C GLN A 129 -5.11 -7.05 6.00
N LYS A 130 -5.41 -8.36 5.94
CA LYS A 130 -4.42 -9.43 6.20
C LYS A 130 -3.28 -9.41 5.17
N GLU A 131 -3.56 -9.21 3.89
CA GLU A 131 -2.52 -9.10 2.86
C GLU A 131 -1.69 -7.84 3.01
N LEU A 132 -2.29 -6.70 3.37
CA LEU A 132 -1.55 -5.46 3.64
C LEU A 132 -0.58 -5.63 4.83
N ARG A 133 -1.04 -6.26 5.91
CA ARG A 133 -0.16 -6.60 7.05
C ARG A 133 0.98 -7.52 6.60
N ARG A 134 0.67 -8.56 5.85
CA ARG A 134 1.69 -9.47 5.30
C ARG A 134 2.69 -8.73 4.41
N TYR A 135 2.21 -7.86 3.53
CA TYR A 135 3.06 -7.05 2.65
C TYR A 135 4.03 -6.19 3.45
N LEU A 136 3.55 -5.46 4.46
CA LEU A 136 4.39 -4.60 5.29
C LEU A 136 5.42 -5.44 6.09
N CYS A 137 4.99 -6.53 6.72
CA CYS A 137 5.88 -7.42 7.46
C CYS A 137 6.94 -8.08 6.56
N ASN A 138 6.59 -8.45 5.33
CA ASN A 138 7.53 -9.04 4.38
C ASN A 138 8.63 -8.05 3.96
N HIS A 139 8.29 -6.76 3.87
CA HIS A 139 9.22 -5.73 3.43
C HIS A 139 9.95 -5.01 4.58
N GLN A 140 9.74 -5.44 5.83
CA GLN A 140 10.52 -4.98 6.97
C GLN A 140 11.99 -5.39 6.81
N ASN A 141 12.90 -4.45 7.05
CA ASN A 141 14.34 -4.71 7.02
C ASN A 141 14.80 -5.49 8.26
N LYS A 142 16.01 -6.05 8.21
CA LYS A 142 16.56 -6.88 9.30
C LYS A 142 16.70 -6.11 10.63
N ASP A 143 16.91 -4.81 10.54
CA ASP A 143 17.03 -3.89 11.67
C ASP A 143 15.66 -3.54 12.31
N GLY A 144 14.55 -3.89 11.67
CA GLY A 144 13.19 -3.62 12.15
C GLY A 144 12.51 -2.42 11.50
N GLY A 145 13.22 -1.61 10.71
CA GLY A 145 12.65 -0.46 10.03
C GLY A 145 12.15 -0.74 8.62
N TRP A 146 11.69 0.31 7.95
CA TRP A 146 11.28 0.33 6.54
C TRP A 146 11.95 1.48 5.80
N GLY A 147 12.33 1.24 4.55
CA GLY A 147 12.88 2.27 3.67
C GLY A 147 11.83 3.06 2.90
N LEU A 148 12.28 4.01 2.08
CA LEU A 148 11.41 4.79 1.20
C LEU A 148 10.69 3.90 0.17
N HIS A 149 11.38 2.85 -0.27
CA HIS A 149 10.90 1.78 -1.14
C HIS A 149 11.41 0.43 -0.62
N THR A 150 10.97 -0.68 -1.22
CA THR A 150 11.23 -2.06 -0.77
C THR A 150 12.72 -2.43 -0.65
N GLU A 151 13.56 -1.82 -1.48
CA GLU A 151 15.02 -2.00 -1.50
C GLU A 151 15.79 -0.97 -0.66
N GLY A 152 15.11 0.06 -0.13
CA GLY A 152 15.73 1.14 0.61
C GLY A 152 16.15 0.73 2.03
N THR A 153 17.15 1.42 2.55
CA THR A 153 17.52 1.35 3.98
C THR A 153 16.45 1.98 4.84
N SER A 154 16.38 1.55 6.10
CA SER A 154 15.36 2.01 7.04
C SER A 154 15.47 3.51 7.32
N ILE A 155 14.33 4.21 7.26
CA ILE A 155 14.21 5.64 7.55
C ILE A 155 13.05 5.89 8.52
N MET A 156 13.13 6.96 9.30
CA MET A 156 12.10 7.30 10.30
C MET A 156 10.72 7.47 9.67
N PHE A 157 10.65 8.22 8.56
CA PHE A 157 9.40 8.52 7.86
C PHE A 157 8.59 7.26 7.51
N SER A 158 9.19 6.33 6.76
CA SER A 158 8.52 5.08 6.39
C SER A 158 8.30 4.16 7.58
N SER A 159 9.26 4.06 8.50
CA SER A 159 9.15 3.15 9.66
C SER A 159 7.99 3.53 10.58
N ALA A 160 7.84 4.82 10.87
CA ALA A 160 6.73 5.37 11.65
C ALA A 160 5.38 5.12 10.98
N LEU A 161 5.29 5.39 9.67
CA LEU A 161 4.07 5.19 8.89
C LEU A 161 3.68 3.71 8.81
N CYS A 162 4.63 2.81 8.54
CA CYS A 162 4.39 1.37 8.48
C CYS A 162 3.97 0.82 9.85
N TYR A 163 4.65 1.22 10.94
CA TYR A 163 4.28 0.82 12.29
C TYR A 163 2.86 1.28 12.65
N THR A 164 2.56 2.56 12.44
CA THR A 164 1.22 3.13 12.66
C THR A 164 0.17 2.36 11.88
N THR A 165 0.45 2.08 10.60
CA THR A 165 -0.46 1.32 9.73
C THR A 165 -0.74 -0.07 10.25
N LEU A 166 0.29 -0.79 10.70
CA LEU A 166 0.12 -2.12 11.31
C LEU A 166 -0.76 -2.05 12.56
N ARG A 167 -0.59 -1.04 13.42
CA ARG A 167 -1.46 -0.82 14.60
C ARG A 167 -2.91 -0.50 14.21
N LEU A 168 -3.12 0.29 13.16
CA LEU A 168 -4.46 0.61 12.64
C LEU A 168 -5.17 -0.59 11.98
N LEU A 169 -4.40 -1.59 11.52
CA LEU A 169 -4.91 -2.86 10.97
C LEU A 169 -5.02 -3.95 12.06
N ASP A 170 -5.11 -3.55 13.33
CA ASP A 170 -5.23 -4.42 14.51
C ASP A 170 -4.05 -5.40 14.73
N GLU A 171 -2.85 -5.06 14.26
CA GLU A 171 -1.64 -5.76 14.69
C GLU A 171 -1.27 -5.33 16.12
N LYS A 172 -1.01 -6.30 17.00
CA LYS A 172 -0.67 -6.01 18.41
C LYS A 172 0.75 -5.47 18.51
N ALA A 173 0.96 -4.48 19.38
CA ALA A 173 2.29 -3.96 19.67
C ALA A 173 3.24 -5.02 20.26
N GLU A 174 2.69 -5.97 21.02
CA GLU A 174 3.41 -7.07 21.67
C GLU A 174 2.78 -8.43 21.33
N GLY A 175 3.63 -9.44 21.14
CA GLY A 175 3.21 -10.80 20.80
C GLY A 175 2.75 -10.96 19.35
N SER A 176 3.06 -9.98 18.50
CA SER A 176 2.82 -10.07 17.06
C SER A 176 3.69 -11.17 16.44
N GLY A 177 3.17 -11.86 15.43
CA GLY A 177 3.87 -12.96 14.78
C GLY A 177 5.26 -12.52 14.29
N HIS A 178 6.31 -13.24 14.71
CA HIS A 178 7.73 -13.01 14.37
C HIS A 178 8.41 -11.77 14.98
N GLY A 179 7.76 -11.05 15.91
CA GLY A 179 8.37 -9.95 16.65
C GLY A 179 8.61 -8.69 15.80
N ALA A 180 7.83 -8.51 14.73
CA ALA A 180 8.00 -7.42 13.78
C ALA A 180 7.72 -6.06 14.43
N MET A 181 6.66 -5.96 15.23
CA MET A 181 6.26 -4.73 15.90
C MET A 181 7.26 -4.30 16.97
N GLU A 182 7.79 -5.26 17.73
CA GLU A 182 8.77 -5.02 18.78
C GLU A 182 10.10 -4.50 18.20
N LYS A 183 10.55 -5.10 17.09
CA LYS A 183 11.74 -4.63 16.37
C LYS A 183 11.54 -3.24 15.76
N ALA A 184 10.37 -3.01 15.16
CA ALA A 184 10.02 -1.72 14.59
C ALA A 184 10.01 -0.61 15.64
N ARG A 185 9.31 -0.86 16.76
CA ARG A 185 9.23 0.09 17.87
C ARG A 185 10.61 0.37 18.44
N LYS A 186 11.40 -0.69 18.68
CA LYS A 186 12.78 -0.53 19.14
C LYS A 186 13.60 0.31 18.17
N TRP A 187 13.56 0.02 16.88
CA TRP A 187 14.28 0.77 15.85
C TRP A 187 13.87 2.25 15.86
N ILE A 188 12.57 2.54 15.94
CA ILE A 188 12.03 3.91 16.01
C ILE A 188 12.58 4.64 17.24
N LEU A 189 12.49 4.03 18.43
CA LEU A 189 12.95 4.65 19.68
C LEU A 189 14.48 4.85 19.69
N ASP A 190 15.25 3.87 19.21
CA ASP A 190 16.71 3.94 19.13
C ASP A 190 17.20 5.05 18.18
N HIS A 191 16.36 5.48 17.23
CA HIS A 191 16.67 6.55 16.25
C HIS A 191 16.00 7.90 16.61
N GLY A 192 15.68 8.11 17.89
CA GLY A 192 15.16 9.38 18.41
C GLY A 192 13.63 9.44 18.56
N GLY A 193 12.94 8.33 18.28
CA GLY A 193 11.49 8.29 18.24
C GLY A 193 10.92 9.03 17.04
N VAL A 194 9.61 8.94 16.87
CA VAL A 194 8.92 9.89 15.99
C VAL A 194 8.85 11.17 16.79
N LEU A 195 9.54 12.23 16.35
CA LEU A 195 9.10 13.56 16.72
C LEU A 195 7.68 13.65 16.16
N GLY A 196 6.70 13.62 17.05
CA GLY A 196 5.30 13.91 16.82
C GLY A 196 4.45 12.91 16.05
N VAL A 197 3.65 12.20 16.83
CA VAL A 197 2.24 11.97 16.50
C VAL A 197 1.50 13.31 16.67
N PHE A 198 1.89 14.25 15.80
CA PHE A 198 2.06 15.69 16.03
C PHE A 198 0.76 16.47 16.27
N GLU A 199 0.86 17.48 17.13
CA GLU A 199 0.07 18.68 16.97
C GLU A 199 0.54 19.48 15.75
N TRP A 200 -0.37 20.19 15.09
CA TRP A 200 -0.06 21.01 13.92
C TRP A 200 1.01 22.09 14.17
N SER A 201 1.30 22.42 15.44
CA SER A 201 2.36 23.33 15.87
C SER A 201 3.77 22.81 15.54
N GLY A 202 3.99 21.50 15.56
CA GLY A 202 5.28 20.89 15.24
C GLY A 202 5.54 20.69 13.74
N VAL A 203 4.60 21.11 12.87
CA VAL A 203 4.73 20.99 11.42
C VAL A 203 5.03 22.36 10.82
N ASN A 204 6.07 22.45 9.98
CA ASN A 204 6.37 23.66 9.23
C ASN A 204 5.12 24.16 8.47
N PRO A 205 4.84 25.47 8.46
CA PRO A 205 3.60 25.97 7.88
C PRO A 205 3.40 25.59 6.41
N ILE A 206 2.19 25.13 6.10
CA ILE A 206 1.72 24.83 4.74
C ILE A 206 0.63 25.85 4.37
N PRO A 207 0.98 27.12 4.06
CA PRO A 207 0.03 28.20 3.90
C PRO A 207 -0.95 27.94 2.72
N PRO A 208 -2.28 27.92 2.96
CA PRO A 208 -3.27 27.78 1.90
C PRO A 208 -3.29 29.00 0.96
N ASP A 209 -2.80 30.15 1.42
CA ASP A 209 -2.74 31.41 0.67
C ASP A 209 -1.89 31.33 -0.61
N LEU A 210 -0.96 30.36 -0.73
CA LEU A 210 -0.20 30.15 -1.97
C LEU A 210 -1.10 29.83 -3.17
N ILE A 211 -2.30 29.30 -2.94
CA ILE A 211 -3.30 29.02 -3.97
C ILE A 211 -3.84 30.32 -4.58
N LEU A 212 -3.88 31.40 -3.79
CA LEU A 212 -4.47 32.69 -4.18
C LEU A 212 -3.47 33.65 -4.84
N LEU A 213 -2.19 33.27 -4.93
CA LEU A 213 -1.17 34.15 -5.49
C LEU A 213 -1.42 34.45 -6.98
N PRO A 214 -1.16 35.68 -7.44
CA PRO A 214 -1.28 36.02 -8.85
C PRO A 214 -0.24 35.26 -9.69
N SER A 215 -0.63 34.94 -10.93
CA SER A 215 0.20 34.18 -11.87
C SER A 215 1.51 34.88 -12.27
N SER A 216 1.68 36.16 -11.95
CA SER A 216 2.90 36.94 -12.14
C SER A 216 4.02 36.58 -11.18
N LEU A 217 3.72 36.03 -9.99
CA LEU A 217 4.73 35.66 -9.00
C LEU A 217 5.41 34.32 -9.33
N PRO A 218 6.73 34.17 -9.03
CA PRO A 218 7.48 32.95 -9.34
C PRO A 218 7.02 31.73 -8.52
N ILE A 219 6.50 31.96 -7.32
CA ILE A 219 5.99 30.93 -6.41
C ILE A 219 4.50 30.62 -6.59
N TYR A 220 3.87 31.19 -7.63
CA TYR A 220 2.48 30.86 -7.97
C TYR A 220 2.34 29.35 -8.20
N LEU A 221 1.38 28.73 -7.49
CA LEU A 221 1.21 27.29 -7.47
C LEU A 221 1.09 26.68 -8.88
N GLY A 222 0.44 27.37 -9.83
CA GLY A 222 0.29 26.92 -11.21
C GLY A 222 1.59 26.79 -12.01
N ARG A 223 2.67 27.47 -11.60
CA ARG A 223 4.02 27.35 -12.21
C ARG A 223 4.83 26.19 -11.62
N LEU A 224 4.41 25.63 -10.49
CA LEU A 224 5.11 24.54 -9.83
C LEU A 224 4.80 23.19 -10.49
N TRP A 225 5.65 22.20 -10.24
CA TRP A 225 5.50 20.85 -10.76
C TRP A 225 4.12 20.27 -10.42
N CYS A 226 3.48 19.58 -11.37
CA CYS A 226 2.10 19.10 -11.24
C CYS A 226 1.88 18.19 -10.02
N HIS A 227 2.83 17.29 -9.73
CA HIS A 227 2.75 16.41 -8.55
C HIS A 227 2.83 17.20 -7.24
N PHE A 228 3.67 18.23 -7.18
CA PHE A 228 3.73 19.12 -6.03
C PHE A 228 2.38 19.79 -5.79
N ARG A 229 1.73 20.32 -6.85
CA ARG A 229 0.41 20.95 -6.73
C ARG A 229 -0.66 19.98 -6.21
N LEU A 230 -0.65 18.76 -6.72
CA LEU A 230 -1.62 17.72 -6.35
C LEU A 230 -1.53 17.36 -4.87
N ILE A 231 -0.32 17.34 -4.30
CA ILE A 231 -0.08 17.03 -2.88
C ILE A 231 -0.27 18.27 -2.00
N TYR A 232 0.28 19.42 -2.41
CA TYR A 232 0.27 20.64 -1.62
C TYR A 232 -1.15 21.15 -1.37
N THR A 233 -2.02 21.11 -2.38
CA THR A 233 -3.38 21.66 -2.28
C THR A 233 -4.19 21.03 -1.14
N PRO A 234 -4.42 19.70 -1.10
CA PRO A 234 -5.14 19.08 0.02
C PRO A 234 -4.41 19.21 1.36
N MET A 235 -3.07 19.13 1.37
CA MET A 235 -2.29 19.29 2.60
C MET A 235 -2.44 20.69 3.21
N SER A 236 -2.40 21.73 2.37
CA SER A 236 -2.59 23.12 2.81
C SER A 236 -4.00 23.39 3.34
N TYR A 237 -5.02 22.72 2.77
CA TYR A 237 -6.39 22.78 3.27
C TYR A 237 -6.49 22.15 4.67
N LEU A 238 -5.95 20.95 4.85
CA LEU A 238 -5.94 20.25 6.14
C LEU A 238 -5.16 21.04 7.20
N TYR A 239 -4.00 21.59 6.83
CA TYR A 239 -3.21 22.47 7.68
C TYR A 239 -4.03 23.71 8.08
N GLY A 240 -4.59 24.44 7.12
CA GLY A 240 -5.39 25.64 7.37
C GLY A 240 -6.63 25.39 8.25
N LYS A 241 -7.25 24.22 8.12
CA LYS A 241 -8.36 23.78 8.97
C LYS A 241 -7.93 23.22 10.33
N ARG A 242 -6.63 22.97 10.53
CA ARG A 242 -6.10 22.25 11.69
C ARG A 242 -6.86 20.95 11.92
N PHE A 243 -7.16 20.23 10.83
CA PHE A 243 -8.01 19.05 10.90
C PHE A 243 -7.35 17.97 11.75
N VAL A 244 -8.13 17.37 12.66
CA VAL A 244 -7.70 16.24 13.51
C VAL A 244 -8.77 15.17 13.42
N GLY A 245 -8.36 13.93 13.14
CA GLY A 245 -9.25 12.78 13.13
C GLY A 245 -9.71 12.39 14.54
N SER A 246 -10.58 11.37 14.61
CA SER A 246 -11.08 10.83 15.88
C SER A 246 -9.93 10.32 16.76
N ILE A 247 -9.86 10.77 18.01
CA ILE A 247 -8.88 10.27 18.99
C ILE A 247 -9.41 8.95 19.56
N THR A 248 -9.01 7.85 18.95
CA THR A 248 -9.37 6.49 19.39
C THR A 248 -8.38 5.96 20.43
N LYS A 249 -8.72 4.84 21.07
CA LYS A 249 -7.80 4.14 21.98
C LYS A 249 -6.47 3.80 21.30
N THR A 250 -6.51 3.31 20.05
CA THR A 250 -5.30 3.00 19.26
C THR A 250 -4.44 4.23 19.02
N VAL A 251 -5.05 5.40 18.76
CA VAL A 251 -4.31 6.67 18.59
C VAL A 251 -3.62 7.10 19.88
N LEU A 252 -4.26 6.89 21.04
CA LEU A 252 -3.64 7.16 22.35
C LEU A 252 -2.47 6.20 22.62
N GLU A 253 -2.66 4.90 22.37
CA GLU A 253 -1.58 3.91 22.48
C GLU A 253 -0.39 4.26 21.57
N LEU A 254 -0.64 4.68 20.33
CA LEU A 254 0.39 5.12 19.39
C LEU A 254 1.20 6.32 19.89
N ARG A 255 0.57 7.26 20.61
CA ARG A 255 1.27 8.40 21.23
C ARG A 255 2.25 7.96 22.30
N ASP A 256 1.95 6.89 23.03
CA ASP A 256 2.86 6.35 24.05
C ASP A 256 3.90 5.38 23.43
N GLU A 257 3.56 4.73 22.33
CA GLU A 257 4.41 3.75 21.66
C GLU A 257 5.56 4.39 20.86
N LEU A 258 5.32 5.53 20.19
CA LEU A 258 6.22 6.10 19.19
C LEU A 258 7.19 7.17 19.70
N HIS A 259 7.02 7.66 20.93
CA HIS A 259 7.87 8.68 21.53
C HIS A 259 8.76 8.10 22.63
N SER A 260 9.96 8.64 22.75
CA SER A 260 10.91 8.30 23.82
C SER A 260 10.56 8.94 25.16
N GLN A 261 9.80 10.04 25.12
CA GLN A 261 9.32 10.79 26.29
C GLN A 261 7.79 10.85 26.31
N PRO A 262 7.16 11.12 27.47
CA PRO A 262 5.71 11.25 27.56
C PRO A 262 5.18 12.27 26.55
N TYR A 263 4.10 11.93 25.85
CA TYR A 263 3.56 12.77 24.79
C TYR A 263 3.24 14.21 25.24
N GLN A 264 2.78 14.37 26.48
CA GLN A 264 2.40 15.67 27.06
C GLN A 264 3.60 16.57 27.38
N SER A 265 4.82 16.04 27.40
CA SER A 265 6.05 16.79 27.69
C SER A 265 6.88 17.04 26.43
N ILE A 266 6.30 16.87 25.25
CA ILE A 266 6.95 17.19 23.97
C ILE A 266 6.72 18.67 23.69
N ASP A 267 7.83 19.41 23.54
CA ASP A 267 7.85 20.83 23.17
C ASP A 267 7.54 21.05 21.67
#